data_AF-A0A932MMN1-F1
#
_entry.id   AF-A0A932MMN1-F1
#
_cell.length_a   1.000
_cell.length_b   1.000
_cell.length_c   1.000
_cell.angle_alpha   90.00
_cell.angle_beta   90.00
_cell.angle_gamma   90.00
#
_symmetry.space_group_name_H-M   'P 1'
#
loop_
_entity.id
_entity.type
_entity.pdbx_description
1 polymer ?
#
loop_
_entity_poly.entity_id
_entity_poly.type
_entity_poly.pdbx_seq_one_letter_code
_entity_poly.pdbx_strand_id
1 'polypeptide(L)'
;MASESAPQSGRVERRLAAILSADVSGYSRLMGEDDEATLRTLSEYRELQFYLIGHHRGRVVNAPGDALLAEFSSVIDAVTCAVEIQKALAGRNDKLPESRRMEFRIGIHLGDVLVKDGALYGDGVNIAARLEGLADGRGICVSRTVYEQIQKKLDCGLEYLGEYLVKNIAEPIEVYGVRVFPEDSSQRRRRRALTAWHGAVLGALAALLLGGAGFWLVGDFLLSLLPEAGAGRHALLAATGTDSRLALKPLTKELSPGTAFQECADCPQMVVVPPGSFEMGSPPEEKERRPDEGPQRRVTLAKPFAIGRYEVTFAQWDTCVRAGGCSYKPQDRGWGRGNRPVIYVSWNDIQEYLRWLSALTGREYRLPSEAEWEYVARAGSQAPYWWGKELKPDHANCERCGRNPSLRTTPVGSFPPNPFGLFDMHGNVWEWTADCWNGTYAGAPSGGEAWTSGECELRALRGGAWGIAGVDLRAARRIASKVDARSGKQGFRVAMTLP
;
A
#
# COMPACT_ATOMS: atom_id res chain seq x y z
N MET A 1 45.25 4.10 -18.50
CA MET A 1 44.46 3.11 -19.28
C MET A 1 43.53 2.40 -18.31
N ALA A 2 42.28 2.20 -18.74
CA ALA A 2 41.07 1.77 -18.03
C ALA A 2 41.25 0.58 -17.05
N SER A 3 40.39 0.34 -16.05
CA SER A 3 38.93 0.50 -16.05
C SER A 3 38.32 0.71 -14.65
N GLU A 4 37.54 1.78 -14.49
CA GLU A 4 36.45 1.83 -13.50
C GLU A 4 35.28 0.97 -14.01
N SER A 5 34.75 0.11 -13.14
CA SER A 5 33.59 -0.72 -13.44
C SER A 5 32.31 0.03 -13.04
N ALA A 6 31.41 0.17 -14.01
CA ALA A 6 30.11 0.82 -13.85
C ALA A 6 29.20 0.07 -12.85
N PRO A 7 28.24 0.74 -12.18
CA PRO A 7 27.21 0.07 -11.40
C PRO A 7 26.34 -0.81 -12.31
N GLN A 8 26.37 -2.12 -12.08
CA GLN A 8 25.57 -3.08 -12.83
C GLN A 8 24.08 -2.82 -12.61
N SER A 9 23.34 -2.59 -13.69
CA SER A 9 21.87 -2.54 -13.71
C SER A 9 21.27 -3.78 -13.00
N GLY A 10 20.22 -3.59 -12.21
CA GLY A 10 19.51 -4.64 -11.45
C GLY A 10 19.29 -5.92 -12.27
N ARG A 11 20.18 -6.89 -12.06
CA ARG A 11 20.21 -8.14 -12.81
C ARG A 11 19.03 -8.98 -12.37
N VAL A 12 18.11 -9.24 -13.31
CA VAL A 12 17.03 -10.21 -13.08
C VAL A 12 17.67 -11.58 -13.00
N GLU A 13 17.62 -12.20 -11.83
CA GLU A 13 18.20 -13.51 -11.60
C GLU A 13 17.09 -14.56 -11.61
N ARG A 14 17.19 -15.51 -12.54
CA ARG A 14 16.32 -16.69 -12.52
C ARG A 14 16.98 -17.74 -11.64
N ARG A 15 16.24 -18.26 -10.66
CA ARG A 15 16.70 -19.39 -9.84
C ARG A 15 15.53 -20.24 -9.38
N LEU A 16 15.85 -21.49 -9.03
CA LEU A 16 14.91 -22.40 -8.40
C LEU A 16 14.80 -22.07 -6.91
N ALA A 17 13.58 -21.90 -6.39
CA ALA A 17 13.35 -21.62 -4.97
C ALA A 17 12.09 -22.31 -4.46
N ALA A 18 12.10 -22.68 -3.17
CA ALA A 18 10.91 -23.11 -2.47
C ALA A 18 10.17 -21.87 -1.95
N ILE A 19 8.92 -21.71 -2.35
CA ILE A 19 8.10 -20.54 -2.07
C ILE A 19 7.01 -20.96 -1.10
N LEU A 20 6.92 -20.25 0.02
CA LEU A 20 5.88 -20.41 1.03
C LEU A 20 4.95 -19.21 0.96
N SER A 21 3.68 -19.46 0.69
CA SER A 21 2.60 -18.48 0.78
C SER A 21 1.70 -18.87 1.95
N ALA A 22 1.35 -17.91 2.80
CA ALA A 22 0.43 -18.13 3.90
C ALA A 22 -0.57 -16.99 4.03
N ASP A 23 -1.75 -17.29 4.57
CA ASP A 23 -2.86 -16.34 4.71
C ASP A 23 -3.78 -16.74 5.87
N VAL A 24 -4.55 -15.80 6.41
CA VAL A 24 -5.44 -16.07 7.55
C VAL A 24 -6.80 -16.59 7.06
N SER A 25 -7.19 -17.76 7.56
CA SER A 25 -8.52 -18.32 7.32
C SER A 25 -9.59 -17.47 8.03
N GLY A 26 -10.52 -16.91 7.25
CA GLY A 26 -11.63 -16.11 7.78
C GLY A 26 -11.21 -14.76 8.35
N TYR A 27 -10.11 -14.17 7.86
CA TYR A 27 -9.60 -12.89 8.34
C TYR A 27 -10.65 -11.77 8.40
N SER A 28 -11.48 -11.63 7.36
CA SER A 28 -12.53 -10.61 7.32
C SER A 28 -13.56 -10.75 8.45
N ARG A 29 -13.86 -11.98 8.88
CA ARG A 29 -14.76 -12.24 10.02
C ARG A 29 -14.11 -11.78 11.32
N LEU A 30 -12.86 -12.17 11.56
CA LEU A 30 -12.08 -11.77 12.73
C LEU A 30 -11.95 -10.24 12.82
N MET A 31 -11.73 -9.58 11.69
CA MET A 31 -11.69 -8.12 11.58
C MET A 31 -13.05 -7.45 11.83
N GLY A 32 -14.15 -8.07 11.41
CA GLY A 32 -15.50 -7.54 11.63
C GLY A 32 -15.99 -7.66 13.07
N GLU A 33 -15.51 -8.67 13.81
CA GLU A 33 -15.88 -8.89 15.22
C GLU A 33 -15.09 -7.99 16.18
N ASP A 34 -13.77 -7.91 16.02
CA ASP A 34 -12.88 -7.09 16.85
C ASP A 34 -11.59 -6.84 16.07
N ASP A 35 -11.52 -5.70 15.39
CA ASP A 35 -10.41 -5.30 14.53
C ASP A 35 -9.13 -5.08 15.33
N GLU A 36 -9.21 -4.45 16.51
CA GLU A 36 -8.07 -4.16 17.36
C GLU A 36 -7.43 -5.45 17.90
N ALA A 37 -8.22 -6.38 18.43
CA ALA A 37 -7.71 -7.66 18.89
C ALA A 37 -7.17 -8.51 17.74
N THR A 38 -7.78 -8.45 16.55
CA THR A 38 -7.31 -9.22 15.38
C THR A 38 -5.97 -8.69 14.91
N LEU A 39 -5.77 -7.38 14.86
CA LEU A 39 -4.49 -6.80 14.47
C LEU A 39 -3.38 -7.06 15.49
N ARG A 40 -3.70 -7.09 16.80
CA ARG A 40 -2.75 -7.51 17.85
C ARG A 40 -2.32 -8.96 17.66
N THR A 41 -3.27 -9.89 17.55
CA THR A 41 -2.99 -11.31 17.33
C THR A 41 -2.19 -11.53 16.05
N LEU A 42 -2.56 -10.85 14.95
CA LEU A 42 -1.84 -10.95 13.68
C LEU A 42 -0.40 -10.46 13.80
N SER A 43 -0.16 -9.35 14.52
CA SER A 43 1.18 -8.81 14.73
C SER A 43 2.06 -9.77 15.53
N GLU A 44 1.55 -10.31 16.64
CA GLU A 44 2.26 -11.32 17.43
C GLU A 44 2.59 -12.58 16.61
N TYR A 45 1.64 -13.02 15.78
CA TYR A 45 1.79 -14.22 14.96
C TYR A 45 2.79 -13.98 13.84
N ARG A 46 2.82 -12.76 13.28
CA ARG A 46 3.81 -12.34 12.28
C ARG A 46 5.23 -12.29 12.83
N GLU A 47 5.43 -11.76 14.03
CA GLU A 47 6.76 -11.74 14.65
C GLU A 47 7.32 -13.16 14.80
N LEU A 48 6.47 -14.10 15.24
CA LEU A 48 6.83 -15.50 15.34
C LEU A 48 7.11 -16.13 13.96
N GLN A 49 6.27 -15.86 12.96
CA GLN A 49 6.47 -16.35 11.61
C GLN A 49 7.79 -15.83 11.02
N PHE A 50 8.11 -14.54 11.18
CA PHE A 50 9.37 -13.96 10.71
C PHE A 50 10.58 -14.58 11.41
N TYR A 51 10.49 -14.80 12.73
CA TYR A 51 11.52 -15.48 13.49
C TYR A 51 11.74 -16.92 12.99
N LEU A 52 10.68 -17.71 12.84
CA LEU A 52 10.77 -19.10 12.38
C LEU A 52 11.26 -19.19 10.94
N ILE A 53 10.83 -18.29 10.05
CA ILE A 53 11.32 -18.23 8.67
C ILE A 53 12.83 -17.97 8.67
N GLY A 54 13.31 -16.99 9.44
CA GLY A 54 14.74 -16.72 9.56
C GLY A 54 15.52 -17.89 10.20
N HIS A 55 14.96 -18.53 11.23
CA HIS A 55 15.57 -19.66 11.92
C HIS A 55 15.76 -20.87 10.99
N HIS A 56 14.80 -21.12 10.10
CA HIS A 56 14.86 -22.15 9.06
C HIS A 56 15.52 -21.64 7.76
N ARG A 57 16.39 -20.63 7.85
CA ARG A 57 17.20 -20.11 6.74
C ARG A 57 16.37 -19.62 5.53
N GLY A 58 15.13 -19.23 5.77
CA GLY A 58 14.25 -18.59 4.81
C GLY A 58 14.35 -17.06 4.86
N ARG A 59 13.86 -16.42 3.80
CA ARG A 59 13.75 -14.96 3.69
C ARG A 59 12.29 -14.57 3.48
N VAL A 60 11.79 -13.68 4.32
CA VAL A 60 10.48 -13.05 4.11
C VAL A 60 10.61 -12.10 2.92
N VAL A 61 9.80 -12.31 1.88
CA VAL A 61 9.80 -11.52 0.64
C VAL A 61 8.82 -10.37 0.77
N ASN A 62 7.60 -10.65 1.21
CA ASN A 62 6.60 -9.65 1.54
C ASN A 62 5.57 -10.21 2.55
N ALA A 63 4.81 -9.32 3.18
CA ALA A 63 3.71 -9.70 4.08
C ALA A 63 2.56 -8.65 4.03
N PRO A 64 1.85 -8.52 2.91
CA PRO A 64 0.76 -7.56 2.77
C PRO A 64 -0.51 -8.04 3.49
N GLY A 65 -1.16 -7.18 4.28
CA GLY A 65 -2.44 -7.51 4.93
C GLY A 65 -2.31 -8.64 5.96
N ASP A 66 -3.00 -9.74 5.74
CA ASP A 66 -2.94 -11.03 6.45
C ASP A 66 -2.06 -12.07 5.74
N ALA A 67 -1.71 -11.81 4.47
CA ALA A 67 -0.85 -12.67 3.68
C ALA A 67 0.64 -12.55 4.06
N LEU A 68 1.38 -13.61 3.78
CA LEU A 68 2.81 -13.77 4.01
C LEU A 68 3.41 -14.54 2.83
N LEU A 69 4.52 -14.03 2.29
CA LEU A 69 5.31 -14.69 1.27
C LEU A 69 6.77 -14.80 1.72
N ALA A 70 7.31 -16.00 1.65
CA ALA A 70 8.70 -16.27 1.98
C ALA A 70 9.34 -17.22 0.96
N GLU A 71 10.66 -17.16 0.87
CA GLU A 71 11.46 -18.07 0.06
C GLU A 71 12.49 -18.83 0.89
N PHE A 72 12.79 -20.04 0.42
CA PHE A 72 13.79 -20.92 0.98
C PHE A 72 14.62 -21.52 -0.15
N SER A 73 15.90 -21.74 0.11
CA SER A 73 16.78 -22.52 -0.77
C SER A 73 16.57 -24.03 -0.64
N SER A 74 15.85 -24.48 0.39
CA SER A 74 15.58 -25.88 0.72
C SER A 74 14.08 -26.12 0.90
N VAL A 75 13.53 -27.07 0.15
CA VAL A 75 12.13 -27.52 0.34
C VAL A 75 11.91 -28.12 1.72
N ILE A 76 12.91 -28.84 2.24
CA ILE A 76 12.85 -29.46 3.57
C ILE A 76 12.72 -28.38 4.64
N ASP A 77 13.50 -27.30 4.53
CA ASP A 77 13.46 -26.16 5.45
C ASP A 77 12.11 -25.44 5.36
N ALA A 78 11.59 -25.21 4.15
CA ALA A 78 10.29 -24.60 3.94
C ALA A 78 9.15 -25.39 4.60
N VAL A 79 9.13 -26.71 4.41
CA VAL A 79 8.08 -27.58 4.96
C VAL A 79 8.22 -27.73 6.46
N THR A 80 9.45 -27.87 6.98
CA THR A 80 9.70 -27.94 8.43
C THR A 80 9.29 -26.64 9.12
N CYS A 81 9.66 -25.49 8.54
CA CYS A 81 9.24 -24.17 8.99
C CYS A 81 7.72 -24.04 9.02
N ALA A 82 7.02 -24.44 7.95
CA ALA A 82 5.57 -24.37 7.90
C ALA A 82 4.89 -25.26 8.96
N VAL A 83 5.40 -26.47 9.18
CA VAL A 83 4.89 -27.37 10.23
C VAL A 83 5.11 -26.76 11.62
N GLU A 84 6.27 -26.16 11.87
CA GLU A 84 6.55 -25.47 13.15
C GLU A 84 5.70 -24.22 13.34
N ILE A 85 5.48 -23.41 12.29
CA ILE A 85 4.55 -22.27 12.31
C ILE A 85 3.17 -22.77 12.73
N GLN A 86 2.63 -23.80 12.07
CA GLN A 86 1.29 -24.31 12.39
C GLN A 86 1.19 -24.82 13.83
N LYS A 87 2.20 -25.54 14.33
CA LYS A 87 2.24 -26.02 15.73
C LYS A 87 2.32 -24.87 16.73
N ALA A 88 3.19 -23.90 16.49
CA ALA A 88 3.40 -22.79 17.41
C ALA A 88 2.18 -21.84 17.44
N LEU A 89 1.53 -21.63 16.29
CA LEU A 89 0.28 -20.87 16.22
C LEU A 89 -0.89 -21.60 16.86
N ALA A 90 -0.98 -22.93 16.72
CA ALA A 90 -1.99 -23.72 17.42
C ALA A 90 -1.88 -23.54 18.96
N GLY A 91 -0.67 -23.65 19.52
CA GLY A 91 -0.47 -23.45 20.96
C GLY A 91 -0.78 -22.03 21.46
N ARG A 92 -0.76 -21.02 20.59
CA ARG A 92 -1.23 -19.66 20.90
C ARG A 92 -2.74 -19.54 20.75
N ASN A 93 -3.32 -20.14 19.72
CA ASN A 93 -4.78 -20.18 19.49
C ASN A 93 -5.52 -20.94 20.59
N ASP A 94 -4.90 -21.93 21.24
CA ASP A 94 -5.51 -22.66 22.36
C ASP A 94 -5.79 -21.76 23.57
N LYS A 95 -5.09 -20.62 23.68
CA LYS A 95 -5.31 -19.61 24.73
C LYS A 95 -6.43 -18.63 24.39
N LEU A 96 -6.98 -18.69 23.17
CA LEU A 96 -8.01 -17.81 22.68
C LEU A 96 -9.36 -18.56 22.60
N PRO A 97 -10.49 -17.86 22.80
CA PRO A 97 -11.80 -18.45 22.52
C PRO A 97 -11.92 -18.80 21.04
N GLU A 98 -12.70 -19.83 20.71
CA GLU A 98 -12.80 -20.40 19.36
C GLU A 98 -13.13 -19.35 18.29
N SER A 99 -14.01 -18.39 18.60
CA SER A 99 -14.36 -17.27 17.71
C SER A 99 -13.18 -16.37 17.34
N ARG A 100 -12.16 -16.29 18.21
CA ARG A 100 -10.98 -15.42 18.09
C ARG A 100 -9.72 -16.15 17.61
N ARG A 101 -9.79 -17.46 17.38
CA ARG A 101 -8.65 -18.22 16.86
C ARG A 101 -8.30 -17.75 15.46
N MET A 102 -7.02 -17.47 15.25
CA MET A 102 -6.46 -17.03 13.98
C MET A 102 -5.69 -18.19 13.35
N GLU A 103 -6.37 -18.91 12.48
CA GLU A 103 -5.80 -20.07 11.80
C GLU A 103 -5.21 -19.67 10.46
N PHE A 104 -3.98 -20.10 10.20
CA PHE A 104 -3.32 -19.85 8.92
C PHE A 104 -3.50 -21.02 7.95
N ARG A 105 -3.63 -20.69 6.67
CA ARG A 105 -3.49 -21.59 5.52
C ARG A 105 -2.08 -21.42 4.96
N ILE A 106 -1.44 -22.50 4.53
CA ILE A 106 -0.09 -22.44 3.94
C ILE A 106 -0.04 -23.25 2.65
N GLY A 107 0.54 -22.67 1.60
CA GLY A 107 0.86 -23.30 0.33
C GLY A 107 2.36 -23.27 0.07
N ILE A 108 2.94 -24.40 -0.35
CA ILE A 108 4.38 -24.50 -0.65
C ILE A 108 4.60 -25.10 -2.04
N HIS A 109 5.39 -24.41 -2.85
CA HIS A 109 5.77 -24.86 -4.17
C HIS A 109 7.28 -24.72 -4.41
N LEU A 110 7.87 -25.65 -5.16
CA LEU A 110 9.23 -25.53 -5.67
C LEU A 110 9.15 -25.26 -7.18
N GLY A 111 9.65 -24.11 -7.60
CA GLY A 111 9.64 -23.72 -9.00
C GLY A 111 10.61 -22.58 -9.32
N ASP A 112 10.75 -22.29 -10.60
CA ASP A 112 11.57 -21.18 -11.08
C ASP A 112 10.94 -19.84 -10.70
N VAL A 113 11.77 -18.95 -10.16
CA VAL A 113 11.41 -17.57 -9.85
C VAL A 113 12.39 -16.61 -10.48
N LEU A 114 11.87 -15.44 -10.87
CA LEU A 114 12.66 -14.28 -11.23
C LEU A 114 12.80 -13.40 -10.00
N VAL A 115 14.03 -13.17 -9.57
CA VAL A 115 14.38 -12.26 -8.49
C VAL A 115 14.78 -10.93 -9.10
N LYS A 116 14.09 -9.86 -8.72
CA LYS A 116 14.45 -8.48 -9.08
C LYS A 116 14.25 -7.59 -7.86
N ASP A 117 15.31 -6.91 -7.44
CA ASP A 117 15.32 -6.01 -6.28
C ASP A 117 14.76 -6.66 -5.00
N GLY A 118 15.05 -7.94 -4.80
CA GLY A 118 14.59 -8.71 -3.64
C GLY A 118 13.14 -9.20 -3.71
N ALA A 119 12.34 -8.78 -4.70
CA ALA A 119 11.00 -9.29 -4.95
C ALA A 119 11.03 -10.54 -5.85
N LEU A 120 10.01 -11.39 -5.70
CA LEU A 120 9.84 -12.62 -6.47
C LEU A 120 8.71 -12.49 -7.48
N TYR A 121 8.99 -12.93 -8.71
CA TYR A 121 8.05 -12.97 -9.81
C TYR A 121 8.09 -14.32 -10.50
N GLY A 122 7.01 -14.65 -11.21
CA GLY A 122 6.90 -15.87 -12.00
C GLY A 122 5.86 -16.84 -11.47
N ASP A 123 5.67 -17.91 -12.23
CA ASP A 123 4.57 -18.86 -12.02
C ASP A 123 4.68 -19.58 -10.68
N GLY A 124 5.90 -19.78 -10.16
CA GLY A 124 6.10 -20.41 -8.87
C GLY A 124 5.38 -19.70 -7.73
N VAL A 125 5.35 -18.35 -7.74
CA VAL A 125 4.66 -17.54 -6.73
C VAL A 125 3.15 -17.72 -6.84
N ASN A 126 2.64 -17.72 -8.08
CA ASN A 126 1.23 -17.94 -8.36
C ASN A 126 0.77 -19.33 -7.90
N ILE A 127 1.59 -20.37 -8.15
CA ILE A 127 1.27 -21.74 -7.73
C ILE A 127 1.24 -21.83 -6.20
N ALA A 128 2.23 -21.29 -5.49
CA ALA A 128 2.27 -21.30 -4.02
C ALA A 128 1.02 -20.64 -3.40
N ALA A 129 0.61 -19.47 -3.90
CA ALA A 129 -0.59 -18.79 -3.44
C ALA A 129 -1.88 -19.58 -3.73
N ARG A 130 -1.92 -20.39 -4.79
CA ARG A 130 -3.09 -21.22 -5.11
C ARG A 130 -3.16 -22.46 -4.24
N LEU A 131 -2.02 -23.07 -3.94
CA LEU A 131 -1.93 -24.15 -2.96
C LEU A 131 -2.38 -23.67 -1.58
N GLU A 132 -2.03 -22.45 -1.19
CA GLU A 132 -2.50 -21.82 0.05
C GLU A 132 -4.03 -21.76 0.09
N GLY A 133 -4.66 -21.25 -0.97
CA GLY A 133 -6.11 -21.16 -1.06
C GLY A 133 -6.85 -22.50 -1.04
N LEU A 134 -6.16 -23.63 -1.27
CA LEU A 134 -6.71 -24.98 -1.15
C LEU A 134 -6.53 -25.60 0.25
N ALA A 135 -5.70 -25.01 1.10
CA ALA A 135 -5.50 -25.47 2.46
C ALA A 135 -6.69 -25.08 3.35
N ASP A 136 -7.05 -25.96 4.28
CA ASP A 136 -7.93 -25.62 5.39
C ASP A 136 -7.19 -24.73 6.41
N GLY A 137 -7.92 -24.07 7.31
CA GLY A 137 -7.33 -23.45 8.50
C GLY A 137 -6.48 -24.48 9.26
N ARG A 138 -5.25 -24.09 9.62
CA ARG A 138 -4.20 -24.95 10.20
C ARG A 138 -3.56 -25.96 9.24
N GLY A 139 -3.97 -25.96 7.98
CA GLY A 139 -3.49 -26.87 6.94
C GLY A 139 -2.28 -26.37 6.17
N ILE A 140 -1.56 -27.31 5.56
CA ILE A 140 -0.48 -27.04 4.60
C ILE A 140 -0.77 -27.86 3.33
N CYS A 141 -0.74 -27.20 2.17
CA CYS A 141 -0.82 -27.85 0.86
C CYS A 141 0.48 -27.65 0.09
N VAL A 142 0.91 -28.69 -0.62
CA VAL A 142 2.15 -28.71 -1.40
C VAL A 142 1.93 -29.28 -2.80
N SER A 143 2.76 -28.86 -3.76
CA SER A 143 2.76 -29.46 -5.11
C SER A 143 3.39 -30.85 -5.14
N ARG A 144 3.13 -31.62 -6.20
CA ARG A 144 3.84 -32.88 -6.51
C ARG A 144 5.36 -32.77 -6.36
N THR A 145 5.96 -31.71 -6.92
CA THR A 145 7.41 -31.48 -6.86
C THR A 145 7.95 -31.36 -5.43
N VAL A 146 7.17 -30.79 -4.52
CA VAL A 146 7.54 -30.69 -3.10
C VAL A 146 7.32 -32.03 -2.42
N TYR A 147 6.18 -32.68 -2.66
CA TYR A 147 5.86 -34.01 -2.15
C TYR A 147 6.96 -35.02 -2.45
N GLU A 148 7.42 -35.09 -3.70
CA GLU A 148 8.47 -36.03 -4.14
C GLU A 148 9.79 -35.83 -3.39
N GLN A 149 10.11 -34.59 -3.02
CA GLN A 149 11.33 -34.28 -2.28
C GLN A 149 11.23 -34.60 -0.79
N ILE A 150 10.04 -34.57 -0.19
CA ILE A 150 9.86 -34.74 1.27
C ILE A 150 9.38 -36.12 1.69
N GLN A 151 8.68 -36.87 0.83
CA GLN A 151 8.01 -38.14 1.18
C GLN A 151 8.91 -39.20 1.83
N LYS A 152 10.23 -39.14 1.59
CA LYS A 152 11.23 -40.08 2.15
C LYS A 152 12.17 -39.42 3.16
N LYS A 153 12.00 -38.13 3.42
CA LYS A 153 12.95 -37.30 4.19
C LYS A 153 12.34 -36.66 5.43
N LEU A 154 11.02 -36.47 5.45
CA LEU A 154 10.29 -35.90 6.59
C LEU A 154 9.29 -36.91 7.13
N ASP A 155 9.30 -37.10 8.45
CA ASP A 155 8.32 -37.90 9.17
C ASP A 155 7.02 -37.10 9.38
N CYS A 156 6.31 -36.86 8.27
CA CYS A 156 5.04 -36.16 8.25
C CYS A 156 4.04 -36.94 7.38
N GLY A 157 2.79 -37.03 7.81
CA GLY A 157 1.76 -37.71 7.03
C GLY A 157 1.43 -36.90 5.76
N LEU A 158 1.39 -37.56 4.60
CA LEU A 158 1.08 -36.91 3.32
C LEU A 158 -0.22 -37.50 2.76
N GLU A 159 -1.11 -36.64 2.27
CA GLU A 159 -2.42 -37.03 1.72
C GLU A 159 -2.58 -36.43 0.32
N TYR A 160 -2.92 -37.26 -0.67
CA TYR A 160 -3.23 -36.76 -2.01
C TYR A 160 -4.63 -36.11 -2.04
N LEU A 161 -4.70 -34.85 -2.48
CA LEU A 161 -5.92 -34.05 -2.48
C LEU A 161 -6.57 -33.90 -3.86
N GLY A 162 -5.90 -34.34 -4.94
CA GLY A 162 -6.40 -34.32 -6.32
C GLY A 162 -5.63 -33.39 -7.25
N GLU A 163 -6.07 -33.31 -8.50
CA GLU A 163 -5.60 -32.38 -9.52
C GLU A 163 -6.48 -31.13 -9.59
N TYR A 164 -5.84 -29.96 -9.71
CA TYR A 164 -6.53 -28.68 -9.78
C TYR A 164 -6.05 -27.86 -10.98
N LEU A 165 -6.99 -27.39 -11.79
CA LEU A 165 -6.73 -26.41 -12.84
C LEU A 165 -6.60 -25.02 -12.21
N VAL A 166 -5.51 -24.34 -12.55
CA VAL A 166 -5.20 -23.00 -12.06
C VAL A 166 -5.24 -22.00 -13.20
N LYS A 167 -5.85 -20.83 -12.96
CA LYS A 167 -5.91 -19.75 -13.96
C LYS A 167 -4.48 -19.39 -14.40
N ASN A 168 -4.26 -19.33 -15.72
CA ASN A 168 -3.00 -18.98 -16.38
C ASN A 168 -1.89 -20.05 -16.31
N ILE A 169 -2.23 -21.32 -16.04
CA ILE A 169 -1.31 -22.46 -16.16
C ILE A 169 -2.00 -23.53 -17.02
N ALA A 170 -1.30 -24.01 -18.05
CA ALA A 170 -1.88 -24.91 -19.06
C ALA A 170 -2.13 -26.34 -18.54
N GLU A 171 -1.38 -26.78 -17.53
CA GLU A 171 -1.46 -28.14 -16.98
C GLU A 171 -2.06 -28.15 -15.55
N PRO A 172 -2.88 -29.16 -15.21
CA PRO A 172 -3.37 -29.35 -13.84
C PRO A 172 -2.23 -29.60 -12.86
N ILE A 173 -2.34 -29.05 -11.65
CA ILE A 173 -1.36 -29.26 -10.59
C ILE A 173 -1.90 -30.28 -9.61
N GLU A 174 -1.11 -31.31 -9.33
CA GLU A 174 -1.38 -32.24 -8.24
C GLU A 174 -1.04 -31.64 -6.87
N VAL A 175 -1.98 -31.80 -5.95
CA VAL A 175 -1.93 -31.18 -4.62
C VAL A 175 -1.91 -32.25 -3.54
N TYR A 176 -1.02 -32.08 -2.58
CA TYR A 176 -0.88 -32.95 -1.42
C TYR A 176 -1.02 -32.14 -0.13
N GLY A 177 -1.76 -32.65 0.85
CA GLY A 177 -1.84 -32.10 2.18
C GLY A 177 -0.75 -32.66 3.09
N VAL A 178 -0.11 -31.80 3.89
CA VAL A 178 0.79 -32.23 4.98
C VAL A 178 0.01 -32.30 6.28
N ARG A 179 0.08 -33.45 6.95
CA ARG A 179 -0.57 -33.70 8.24
C ARG A 179 0.28 -33.12 9.37
N VAL A 180 -0.22 -32.04 9.96
CA VAL A 180 0.44 -31.35 11.08
C VAL A 180 -0.01 -31.92 12.43
N PHE A 181 -1.31 -32.25 12.56
CA PHE A 181 -1.91 -32.74 13.80
C PHE A 181 -2.48 -34.17 13.61
N PRO A 182 -2.37 -35.08 14.60
CA PRO A 182 -2.88 -36.45 14.49
C PRO A 182 -4.42 -36.55 14.34
N GLU A 183 -5.18 -35.57 14.83
CA GLU A 183 -6.64 -35.61 14.95
C GLU A 183 -7.41 -35.18 13.67
N ASP A 184 -6.74 -34.56 12.69
CA ASP A 184 -7.36 -33.92 11.51
C ASP A 184 -7.95 -34.89 10.47
N SER A 185 -7.80 -36.20 10.67
CA SER A 185 -8.23 -37.24 9.72
C SER A 185 -9.76 -37.36 9.56
N SER A 186 -10.55 -36.90 10.54
CA SER A 186 -12.02 -37.10 10.57
C SER A 186 -12.86 -35.93 10.03
N GLN A 187 -12.37 -34.68 10.19
CA GLN A 187 -13.11 -33.48 9.78
C GLN A 187 -13.07 -33.19 8.28
N ARG A 188 -11.91 -33.42 7.63
CA ARG A 188 -11.74 -33.23 6.17
C ARG A 188 -12.67 -34.12 5.33
N ARG A 189 -12.86 -35.37 5.77
CA ARG A 189 -13.73 -36.35 5.10
C ARG A 189 -15.22 -35.96 5.17
N ARG A 190 -15.66 -35.33 6.26
CA ARG A 190 -17.04 -34.83 6.45
C ARG A 190 -17.35 -33.55 5.65
N ARG A 191 -16.41 -32.60 5.56
CA ARG A 191 -16.61 -31.34 4.79
C ARG A 191 -16.76 -31.57 3.28
N ARG A 192 -16.01 -32.51 2.69
CA ARG A 192 -16.12 -32.88 1.26
C ARG A 192 -17.48 -33.48 0.88
N ALA A 193 -18.12 -34.21 1.79
CA ALA A 193 -19.47 -34.76 1.54
C ALA A 193 -20.55 -33.67 1.50
N LEU A 194 -20.39 -32.62 2.32
CA LEU A 194 -21.34 -31.50 2.42
C LEU A 194 -21.25 -30.51 1.24
N THR A 195 -20.05 -30.24 0.71
CA THR A 195 -19.87 -29.33 -0.45
C THR A 195 -20.35 -29.94 -1.76
N ALA A 196 -20.21 -31.26 -1.95
CA ALA A 196 -20.74 -31.97 -3.12
C ALA A 196 -22.28 -31.90 -3.22
N TRP A 197 -22.97 -31.90 -2.06
CA TRP A 197 -24.44 -31.86 -2.01
C TRP A 197 -25.02 -30.49 -2.39
N HIS A 198 -24.36 -29.39 -1.99
CA HIS A 198 -24.79 -28.03 -2.33
C HIS A 198 -24.58 -27.69 -3.81
N GLY A 199 -23.53 -28.24 -4.44
CA GLY A 199 -23.28 -28.07 -5.88
C GLY A 199 -24.35 -28.73 -6.76
N ALA A 200 -24.88 -29.89 -6.35
CA ALA A 200 -25.95 -30.58 -7.08
C ALA A 200 -27.28 -29.82 -7.04
N VAL A 201 -27.61 -29.19 -5.90
CA VAL A 201 -28.85 -28.40 -5.74
C VAL A 201 -28.81 -27.11 -6.56
N LEU A 202 -27.67 -26.42 -6.60
CA LEU A 202 -27.49 -25.20 -7.40
C LEU A 202 -27.55 -25.48 -8.92
N GLY A 203 -27.04 -26.63 -9.37
CA GLY A 203 -27.12 -27.05 -10.76
C GLY A 203 -28.57 -27.32 -11.22
N ALA A 204 -29.41 -27.90 -10.36
CA ALA A 204 -30.81 -28.16 -10.66
C ALA A 204 -31.65 -26.86 -10.77
N LEU A 205 -31.34 -25.85 -9.95
CA LEU A 205 -32.01 -24.54 -9.99
C LEU A 205 -31.64 -23.73 -11.24
N ALA A 206 -30.39 -23.81 -11.70
CA ALA A 206 -29.95 -23.16 -12.93
C ALA A 206 -30.61 -23.77 -14.20
N ALA A 207 -30.85 -25.08 -14.21
CA ALA A 207 -31.54 -25.75 -15.31
C ALA A 207 -33.03 -25.34 -15.41
N LEU A 208 -33.69 -25.08 -14.29
CA LEU A 208 -35.07 -24.59 -14.26
C LEU A 208 -35.20 -23.13 -14.72
N LEU A 209 -34.22 -22.28 -14.43
CA LEU A 209 -34.19 -20.88 -14.88
C LEU A 209 -33.92 -20.75 -16.39
N LEU A 210 -33.10 -21.64 -16.96
CA LEU A 210 -32.85 -21.69 -18.41
C LEU A 210 -34.05 -22.23 -19.20
N GLY A 211 -34.88 -23.10 -18.61
CA GLY A 211 -36.13 -23.56 -19.22
C GLY A 211 -37.24 -22.50 -19.28
N GLY A 212 -37.27 -21.57 -18.33
CA GLY A 212 -38.26 -20.48 -18.27
C GLY A 212 -37.96 -19.31 -19.22
N ALA A 213 -36.69 -19.04 -19.51
CA ALA A 213 -36.27 -17.93 -20.38
C ALA A 213 -36.59 -18.16 -21.88
N GLY A 214 -36.81 -19.42 -22.30
CA GLY A 214 -37.15 -19.76 -23.68
C GLY A 214 -38.55 -19.29 -24.12
N PHE A 215 -39.45 -19.00 -23.18
CA PHE A 215 -40.83 -18.58 -23.50
C PHE A 215 -40.96 -17.06 -23.72
N TRP A 216 -40.01 -16.26 -23.25
CA TRP A 216 -40.03 -14.80 -23.40
C TRP A 216 -39.41 -14.31 -24.71
N LEU A 217 -38.52 -15.11 -25.32
CA LEU A 217 -37.78 -14.74 -26.53
C LEU A 217 -38.55 -14.93 -27.86
N VAL A 218 -39.74 -15.54 -27.84
CA VAL A 218 -40.60 -15.69 -29.04
C VAL A 218 -41.60 -14.52 -29.18
N GLY A 219 -41.87 -13.78 -28.09
CA GLY A 219 -42.79 -12.64 -28.09
C GLY A 219 -42.20 -11.37 -28.72
N ASP A 220 -40.93 -11.07 -28.44
CA ASP A 220 -40.26 -9.86 -28.93
C ASP A 220 -39.95 -9.90 -30.44
N PHE A 221 -39.91 -11.09 -31.05
CA PHE A 221 -39.68 -11.23 -32.49
C PHE A 221 -40.91 -10.83 -33.32
N LEU A 222 -42.13 -10.96 -32.78
CA LEU A 222 -43.37 -10.64 -33.50
C LEU A 222 -43.73 -9.14 -33.54
N LEU A 223 -43.09 -8.29 -32.72
CA LEU A 223 -43.24 -6.83 -32.78
C LEU A 223 -42.27 -6.14 -33.75
N SER A 224 -41.33 -6.88 -34.35
CA SER A 224 -40.34 -6.36 -35.31
C SER A 224 -40.87 -6.20 -36.75
N LEU A 225 -42.15 -6.50 -37.00
CA LEU A 225 -42.80 -6.48 -38.32
C LEU A 225 -43.58 -5.17 -38.64
N LEU A 226 -43.37 -4.08 -37.88
CA LEU A 226 -43.99 -2.78 -38.16
C LEU A 226 -42.96 -1.76 -38.70
N PRO A 227 -43.24 -1.06 -39.82
CA PRO A 227 -42.29 -0.11 -40.44
C PRO A 227 -42.35 1.32 -39.86
N GLU A 228 -41.28 2.05 -40.13
CA GLU A 228 -40.76 3.27 -39.48
C GLU A 228 -41.55 4.59 -39.60
N ALA A 229 -41.24 5.53 -38.69
CA ALA A 229 -41.24 6.96 -38.99
C ALA A 229 -40.12 7.72 -38.25
N GLY A 230 -39.14 8.23 -39.00
CA GLY A 230 -38.75 9.65 -38.96
C GLY A 230 -37.67 10.14 -37.98
N ALA A 231 -36.54 10.53 -38.58
CA ALA A 231 -35.69 11.70 -38.22
C ALA A 231 -34.79 11.66 -36.96
N GLY A 232 -33.51 11.35 -37.21
CA GLY A 232 -32.36 12.22 -36.89
C GLY A 232 -32.03 12.55 -35.43
N ARG A 233 -30.94 11.95 -34.91
CA ARG A 233 -30.09 12.54 -33.85
C ARG A 233 -28.62 12.15 -34.02
N HIS A 234 -27.87 13.00 -34.75
CA HIS A 234 -26.51 13.33 -34.36
C HIS A 234 -26.56 14.52 -33.40
N ALA A 235 -25.63 14.55 -32.44
CA ALA A 235 -25.39 15.59 -31.44
C ALA A 235 -26.39 15.69 -30.27
N LEU A 236 -26.07 15.04 -29.14
CA LEU A 236 -26.11 15.64 -27.78
C LEU A 236 -25.57 14.65 -26.73
N LEU A 237 -24.25 14.62 -26.51
CA LEU A 237 -23.63 14.20 -25.23
C LEU A 237 -22.36 15.04 -25.00
N ALA A 238 -22.51 16.35 -25.20
CA ALA A 238 -21.70 17.36 -24.55
C ALA A 238 -22.69 18.22 -23.75
N ALA A 239 -22.37 18.45 -22.48
CA ALA A 239 -23.15 19.18 -21.47
C ALA A 239 -24.31 18.42 -20.79
N THR A 240 -23.99 17.72 -19.69
CA THR A 240 -24.74 17.84 -18.44
C THR A 240 -23.81 17.67 -17.24
N GLY A 241 -23.55 18.78 -16.55
CA GLY A 241 -23.01 18.81 -15.18
C GLY A 241 -21.56 19.26 -15.05
N THR A 242 -21.28 20.56 -15.20
CA THR A 242 -20.17 21.15 -14.43
C THR A 242 -20.45 20.88 -12.96
N ASP A 243 -19.64 20.05 -12.31
CA ASP A 243 -19.72 19.83 -10.87
C ASP A 243 -19.66 21.19 -10.17
N SER A 244 -20.77 21.63 -9.57
CA SER A 244 -20.86 22.94 -8.92
C SER A 244 -19.82 23.11 -7.80
N ARG A 245 -19.26 22.01 -7.27
CA ARG A 245 -18.19 22.04 -6.26
C ARG A 245 -16.82 22.37 -6.83
N LEU A 246 -16.63 22.18 -8.14
CA LEU A 246 -15.43 22.56 -8.89
C LEU A 246 -15.54 23.96 -9.51
N ALA A 247 -16.63 24.69 -9.27
CA ALA A 247 -16.75 26.08 -9.70
C ALA A 247 -15.68 26.93 -9.02
N LEU A 248 -14.77 27.49 -9.84
CA LEU A 248 -13.66 28.30 -9.35
C LEU A 248 -14.15 29.64 -8.80
N LYS A 249 -13.60 30.02 -7.65
CA LYS A 249 -13.70 31.34 -7.06
C LYS A 249 -12.54 32.18 -7.59
N PRO A 250 -12.78 33.44 -7.97
CA PRO A 250 -11.69 34.36 -8.28
C PRO A 250 -10.74 34.45 -7.09
N LEU A 251 -9.45 34.20 -7.31
CA LEU A 251 -8.41 34.51 -6.34
C LEU A 251 -8.43 36.01 -6.08
N THR A 252 -8.76 36.41 -4.86
CA THR A 252 -8.67 37.81 -4.44
C THR A 252 -7.21 38.26 -4.50
N LYS A 253 -6.99 39.57 -4.61
CA LYS A 253 -5.67 40.23 -4.70
C LYS A 253 -4.78 40.03 -3.45
N GLU A 254 -5.17 39.16 -2.53
CA GLU A 254 -4.63 38.96 -1.19
C GLU A 254 -3.83 37.65 -1.09
N LEU A 255 -2.89 37.43 -2.03
CA LEU A 255 -1.90 36.37 -1.91
C LEU A 255 -0.69 36.84 -1.07
N SER A 256 -0.96 37.45 0.09
CA SER A 256 0.07 37.84 1.05
C SER A 256 0.50 36.65 1.91
N PRO A 257 1.78 36.55 2.31
CA PRO A 257 2.25 35.51 3.23
C PRO A 257 1.37 35.36 4.47
N GLY A 258 1.11 34.11 4.86
CA GLY A 258 0.22 33.74 5.97
C GLY A 258 -1.26 33.61 5.61
N THR A 259 -1.66 34.07 4.42
CA THR A 259 -3.07 33.99 3.98
C THR A 259 -3.42 32.59 3.52
N ALA A 260 -4.57 32.07 3.98
CA ALA A 260 -5.12 30.80 3.51
C ALA A 260 -6.22 31.05 2.45
N PHE A 261 -6.27 30.22 1.41
CA PHE A 261 -7.28 30.32 0.35
C PHE A 261 -7.67 28.94 -0.19
N GLN A 262 -8.78 28.90 -0.92
CA GLN A 262 -9.27 27.68 -1.57
C GLN A 262 -10.01 28.09 -2.86
N GLU A 263 -9.55 27.59 -4.01
CA GLU A 263 -10.08 28.02 -5.32
C GLU A 263 -11.46 27.43 -5.64
N CYS A 264 -11.76 26.22 -5.17
CA CYS A 264 -13.07 25.59 -5.33
C CYS A 264 -13.42 24.77 -4.09
N ALA A 265 -14.68 24.37 -3.91
CA ALA A 265 -15.10 23.68 -2.69
C ALA A 265 -14.36 22.34 -2.47
N ASP A 266 -13.96 21.68 -3.57
CA ASP A 266 -13.23 20.41 -3.54
C ASP A 266 -11.74 20.56 -3.89
N CYS A 267 -11.23 21.78 -4.02
CA CYS A 267 -9.81 22.05 -4.23
C CYS A 267 -9.05 21.95 -2.89
N PRO A 268 -7.74 21.68 -2.90
CA PRO A 268 -6.91 21.82 -1.71
C PRO A 268 -7.00 23.22 -1.09
N GLN A 269 -7.06 23.29 0.24
CA GLN A 269 -6.82 24.54 0.95
C GLN A 269 -5.33 24.82 0.93
N MET A 270 -4.96 26.04 0.58
CA MET A 270 -3.59 26.47 0.38
C MET A 270 -3.24 27.55 1.39
N VAL A 271 -1.96 27.65 1.76
CA VAL A 271 -1.41 28.75 2.56
C VAL A 271 -0.25 29.39 1.81
N VAL A 272 -0.24 30.72 1.72
CA VAL A 272 0.89 31.46 1.14
C VAL A 272 2.04 31.48 2.12
N VAL A 273 3.20 30.97 1.69
CA VAL A 273 4.43 30.88 2.46
C VAL A 273 5.34 32.06 2.11
N PRO A 274 5.91 32.77 3.11
CA PRO A 274 6.83 33.88 2.84
C PRO A 274 8.15 33.39 2.22
N PRO A 275 8.85 34.25 1.44
CA PRO A 275 10.25 34.02 1.15
C PRO A 275 11.08 34.04 2.43
N GLY A 276 12.24 33.37 2.43
CA GLY A 276 13.13 33.34 3.58
C GLY A 276 14.29 32.38 3.42
N SER A 277 15.15 32.33 4.44
CA SER A 277 16.26 31.38 4.50
C SER A 277 16.16 30.50 5.73
N PHE A 278 16.66 29.27 5.63
CA PHE A 278 16.78 28.34 6.75
C PHE A 278 17.96 27.39 6.58
N GLU A 279 18.33 26.71 7.66
CA GLU A 279 19.30 25.61 7.64
C GLU A 279 18.57 24.30 7.37
N MET A 280 18.83 23.71 6.20
CA MET A 280 18.28 22.43 5.76
C MET A 280 19.19 21.29 6.18
N GLY A 281 18.59 20.18 6.64
CA GLY A 281 19.29 19.05 7.24
C GLY A 281 19.47 19.18 8.75
N SER A 282 20.08 18.15 9.35
CA SER A 282 20.29 18.08 10.81
C SER A 282 21.75 18.37 11.18
N PRO A 283 21.99 19.12 12.27
CA PRO A 283 23.35 19.32 12.77
C PRO A 283 23.93 18.00 13.31
N PRO A 284 25.27 17.83 13.32
CA PRO A 284 25.92 16.57 13.71
C PRO A 284 25.51 16.01 15.08
N GLU A 285 25.18 16.88 16.02
CA GLU A 285 24.78 16.57 17.39
C GLU A 285 23.29 16.27 17.58
N GLU A 286 22.46 16.40 16.53
CA GLU A 286 21.04 16.04 16.60
C GLU A 286 20.90 14.53 16.85
N LYS A 287 20.21 14.16 17.93
CA LYS A 287 19.94 12.75 18.26
C LYS A 287 19.19 12.08 17.11
N GLU A 288 19.56 10.83 16.83
CA GLU A 288 18.95 10.01 15.76
C GLU A 288 19.18 10.55 14.33
N ARG A 289 20.11 11.51 14.15
CA ARG A 289 20.57 11.96 12.84
C ARG A 289 20.99 10.79 11.96
N ARG A 290 20.60 10.85 10.69
CA ARG A 290 21.05 9.91 9.66
C ARG A 290 22.11 10.54 8.74
N PRO A 291 22.99 9.74 8.10
CA PRO A 291 24.06 10.27 7.24
C PRO A 291 23.56 11.13 6.06
N ASP A 292 22.40 10.78 5.52
CA ASP A 292 21.72 11.40 4.37
C ASP A 292 21.05 12.75 4.69
N GLU A 293 21.07 13.16 5.97
CA GLU A 293 20.51 14.43 6.45
C GLU A 293 21.54 15.57 6.46
N GLY A 294 22.74 15.35 5.89
CA GLY A 294 23.77 16.38 5.79
C GLY A 294 24.59 16.34 4.50
N PRO A 295 25.58 17.24 4.35
CA PRO A 295 25.91 18.30 5.31
C PRO A 295 24.76 19.29 5.50
N GLN A 296 24.65 19.85 6.72
CA GLN A 296 23.69 20.94 6.95
C GLN A 296 24.06 22.12 6.06
N ARG A 297 23.05 22.76 5.47
CA ARG A 297 23.25 23.74 4.42
C ARG A 297 22.20 24.85 4.48
N ARG A 298 22.64 26.06 4.20
CA ARG A 298 21.73 27.20 4.05
C ARG A 298 20.97 27.10 2.72
N VAL A 299 19.66 27.30 2.80
CA VAL A 299 18.75 27.37 1.65
C VAL A 299 17.98 28.68 1.69
N THR A 300 17.77 29.31 0.54
CA THR A 300 17.03 30.59 0.43
C THR A 300 15.91 30.51 -0.60
N LEU A 301 14.67 30.60 -0.13
CA LEU A 301 13.48 30.72 -0.96
C LEU A 301 13.28 32.19 -1.30
N ALA A 302 13.67 32.59 -2.51
CA ALA A 302 13.66 33.99 -2.92
C ALA A 302 12.26 34.56 -3.18
N LYS A 303 11.29 33.70 -3.49
CA LYS A 303 9.91 34.08 -3.81
C LYS A 303 8.93 33.38 -2.88
N PRO A 304 7.78 34.01 -2.57
CA PRO A 304 6.69 33.29 -1.94
C PRO A 304 6.16 32.19 -2.88
N PHE A 305 5.57 31.17 -2.28
CA PHE A 305 4.82 30.13 -2.97
C PHE A 305 3.62 29.77 -2.10
N ALA A 306 2.66 29.02 -2.62
CA ALA A 306 1.59 28.47 -1.79
C ALA A 306 1.77 26.96 -1.62
N ILE A 307 1.38 26.43 -0.47
CA ILE A 307 1.42 24.98 -0.21
C ILE A 307 0.13 24.52 0.48
N GLY A 308 -0.25 23.28 0.23
CA GLY A 308 -1.41 22.63 0.83
C GLY A 308 -1.34 22.70 2.34
N ARG A 309 -2.40 23.27 2.94
CA ARG A 309 -2.60 23.37 4.40
C ARG A 309 -2.55 21.98 5.06
N TYR A 310 -2.97 20.98 4.31
CA TYR A 310 -3.11 19.57 4.67
C TYR A 310 -2.50 18.70 3.56
N GLU A 311 -2.27 17.41 3.83
CA GLU A 311 -2.10 16.43 2.76
C GLU A 311 -3.36 16.37 1.87
N VAL A 312 -3.19 15.96 0.61
CA VAL A 312 -4.32 15.71 -0.28
C VAL A 312 -5.15 14.55 0.29
N THR A 313 -6.45 14.79 0.40
CA THR A 313 -7.39 13.84 0.99
C THR A 313 -7.94 12.86 -0.03
N PHE A 314 -8.49 11.73 0.45
CA PHE A 314 -9.25 10.82 -0.40
C PHE A 314 -10.44 11.52 -1.09
N ALA A 315 -11.13 12.44 -0.42
CA ALA A 315 -12.24 13.19 -1.03
C ALA A 315 -11.79 14.00 -2.24
N GLN A 316 -10.65 14.69 -2.13
CA GLN A 316 -10.06 15.47 -3.22
C GLN A 316 -9.58 14.57 -4.37
N TRP A 317 -8.91 13.45 -4.05
CA TRP A 317 -8.52 12.47 -5.06
C TRP A 317 -9.72 11.86 -5.78
N ASP A 318 -10.77 11.50 -5.04
CA ASP A 318 -12.01 10.95 -5.60
C ASP A 318 -12.70 11.96 -6.54
N THR A 319 -12.61 13.25 -6.27
CA THR A 319 -13.08 14.29 -7.20
C THR A 319 -12.28 14.27 -8.51
N CYS A 320 -10.96 14.12 -8.46
CA CYS A 320 -10.13 13.96 -9.67
C CYS A 320 -10.54 12.71 -10.48
N VAL A 321 -10.78 11.58 -9.80
CA VAL A 321 -11.22 10.33 -10.45
C VAL A 321 -12.60 10.51 -11.08
N ARG A 322 -13.58 11.09 -10.36
CA ARG A 322 -14.93 11.35 -10.89
C ARG A 322 -14.92 12.29 -12.09
N ALA A 323 -14.03 13.29 -12.08
CA ALA A 323 -13.85 14.23 -13.19
C ALA A 323 -13.08 13.62 -14.38
N GLY A 324 -12.62 12.37 -14.29
CA GLY A 324 -11.82 11.72 -15.32
C GLY A 324 -10.37 12.22 -15.43
N GLY A 325 -9.91 13.02 -14.46
CA GLY A 325 -8.53 13.54 -14.41
C GLY A 325 -7.51 12.55 -13.87
N CYS A 326 -7.95 11.60 -13.04
CA CYS A 326 -7.12 10.57 -12.44
C CYS A 326 -7.66 9.19 -12.81
N SER A 327 -6.80 8.34 -13.39
CA SER A 327 -7.16 7.00 -13.88
C SER A 327 -7.20 5.95 -12.77
N TYR A 328 -6.42 6.16 -11.70
CA TYR A 328 -6.25 5.20 -10.61
C TYR A 328 -7.07 5.59 -9.37
N LYS A 329 -7.80 4.62 -8.82
CA LYS A 329 -8.54 4.77 -7.56
C LYS A 329 -7.88 3.92 -6.46
N PRO A 330 -7.13 4.53 -5.52
CA PRO A 330 -6.49 3.80 -4.43
C PRO A 330 -7.48 3.27 -3.41
N GLN A 331 -7.19 2.09 -2.84
CA GLN A 331 -7.88 1.58 -1.66
C GLN A 331 -7.52 2.38 -0.39
N ASP A 332 -8.38 2.33 0.62
CA ASP A 332 -8.25 3.07 1.89
C ASP A 332 -7.96 2.18 3.10
N ARG A 333 -7.61 0.90 2.88
CA ARG A 333 -7.45 -0.15 3.92
C ARG A 333 -8.70 -0.40 4.76
N GLY A 334 -9.88 0.02 4.30
CA GLY A 334 -11.10 -0.02 5.09
C GLY A 334 -11.10 0.96 6.27
N TRP A 335 -10.17 1.92 6.33
CA TRP A 335 -10.10 2.93 7.39
C TRP A 335 -11.07 4.09 7.17
N GLY A 336 -11.75 4.10 6.03
CA GLY A 336 -12.56 5.20 5.55
C GLY A 336 -11.77 6.14 4.64
N ARG A 337 -12.51 6.74 3.71
CA ARG A 337 -12.03 7.75 2.76
C ARG A 337 -12.22 9.16 3.33
N GLY A 338 -12.79 10.08 2.55
CA GLY A 338 -13.16 11.41 3.03
C GLY A 338 -11.94 12.28 3.32
N ASN A 339 -11.91 12.90 4.50
CA ASN A 339 -10.86 13.83 4.94
C ASN A 339 -9.57 13.16 5.42
N ARG A 340 -9.43 11.84 5.27
CA ARG A 340 -8.15 11.15 5.51
C ARG A 340 -7.19 11.43 4.34
N PRO A 341 -5.87 11.49 4.58
CA PRO A 341 -4.91 11.63 3.49
C PRO A 341 -5.07 10.46 2.52
N VAL A 342 -5.02 10.74 1.23
CA VAL A 342 -4.98 9.68 0.22
C VAL A 342 -3.69 8.88 0.40
N ILE A 343 -3.83 7.56 0.48
CA ILE A 343 -2.72 6.61 0.62
C ILE A 343 -2.70 5.64 -0.56
N TYR A 344 -1.61 4.88 -0.73
CA TYR A 344 -1.40 4.00 -1.89
C TYR A 344 -1.38 4.73 -3.24
N VAL A 345 -0.93 5.98 -3.25
CA VAL A 345 -0.61 6.73 -4.47
C VAL A 345 0.90 6.80 -4.66
N SER A 346 1.34 6.52 -5.89
CA SER A 346 2.75 6.65 -6.28
C SER A 346 3.06 8.05 -6.77
N TRP A 347 4.34 8.39 -6.86
CA TRP A 347 4.78 9.65 -7.46
C TRP A 347 4.22 9.83 -8.88
N ASN A 348 4.16 8.75 -9.66
CA ASN A 348 3.60 8.73 -11.02
C ASN A 348 2.09 9.02 -11.03
N ASP A 349 1.32 8.39 -10.13
CA ASP A 349 -0.13 8.65 -10.03
C ASP A 349 -0.40 10.12 -9.72
N ILE A 350 0.41 10.71 -8.83
CA ILE A 350 0.27 12.11 -8.41
C ILE A 350 0.43 13.08 -9.58
N GLN A 351 1.23 12.76 -10.60
CA GLN A 351 1.37 13.61 -11.78
C GLN A 351 0.05 13.76 -12.56
N GLU A 352 -0.85 12.77 -12.52
CA GLU A 352 -2.19 12.91 -13.11
C GLU A 352 -3.02 13.92 -12.32
N TYR A 353 -3.02 13.80 -10.99
CA TYR A 353 -3.72 14.73 -10.10
C TYR A 353 -3.24 16.17 -10.27
N LEU A 354 -1.92 16.38 -10.35
CA LEU A 354 -1.32 17.70 -10.52
C LEU A 354 -1.66 18.32 -11.89
N ARG A 355 -1.58 17.54 -12.98
CA ARG A 355 -1.97 18.01 -14.31
C ARG A 355 -3.45 18.38 -14.35
N TRP A 356 -4.31 17.54 -13.77
CA TRP A 356 -5.74 17.80 -13.69
C TRP A 356 -6.04 19.07 -12.88
N LEU A 357 -5.47 19.20 -11.68
CA LEU A 357 -5.71 20.36 -10.82
C LEU A 357 -5.17 21.65 -11.45
N SER A 358 -4.02 21.58 -12.13
CA SER A 358 -3.46 22.71 -12.87
C SER A 358 -4.35 23.14 -14.03
N ALA A 359 -4.84 22.18 -14.82
CA ALA A 359 -5.73 22.45 -15.93
C ALA A 359 -7.09 23.01 -15.46
N LEU A 360 -7.61 22.48 -14.34
CA LEU A 360 -8.84 22.94 -13.72
C LEU A 360 -8.72 24.40 -13.29
N THR A 361 -7.63 24.78 -12.62
CA THR A 361 -7.48 26.10 -11.97
C THR A 361 -6.81 27.15 -12.85
N GLY A 362 -6.12 26.73 -13.92
CA GLY A 362 -5.25 27.60 -14.70
C GLY A 362 -3.98 28.02 -13.94
N ARG A 363 -3.60 27.29 -12.89
CA ARG A 363 -2.42 27.54 -12.05
C ARG A 363 -1.42 26.41 -12.15
N GLU A 364 -0.17 26.69 -11.82
CA GLU A 364 0.87 25.66 -11.79
C GLU A 364 0.87 24.96 -10.43
N TYR A 365 0.14 23.85 -10.34
CA TYR A 365 0.20 22.94 -9.20
C TYR A 365 1.27 21.87 -9.41
N ARG A 366 2.07 21.64 -8.37
CA ARG A 366 3.20 20.70 -8.38
C ARG A 366 3.37 20.02 -7.03
N LEU A 367 4.27 19.05 -6.94
CA LEU A 367 4.82 18.64 -5.64
C LEU A 367 5.75 19.76 -5.11
N PRO A 368 5.84 19.96 -3.78
CA PRO A 368 6.88 20.80 -3.21
C PRO A 368 8.26 20.21 -3.53
N SER A 369 9.27 21.07 -3.62
CA SER A 369 10.64 20.57 -3.49
C SER A 369 10.87 20.08 -2.06
N GLU A 370 11.88 19.26 -1.87
CA GLU A 370 12.30 18.80 -0.54
C GLU A 370 12.74 19.97 0.35
N ALA A 371 13.36 20.98 -0.26
CA ALA A 371 13.75 22.22 0.39
C ALA A 371 12.55 23.04 0.86
N GLU A 372 11.55 23.23 -0.01
CA GLU A 372 10.29 23.89 0.34
C GLU A 372 9.55 23.14 1.44
N TRP A 373 9.50 21.81 1.35
CA TRP A 373 8.85 20.97 2.34
C TRP A 373 9.50 21.13 3.72
N GLU A 374 10.83 21.06 3.81
CA GLU A 374 11.52 21.18 5.10
C GLU A 374 11.43 22.62 5.66
N TYR A 375 11.50 23.63 4.79
CA TYR A 375 11.31 25.02 5.19
C TYR A 375 9.99 25.21 5.92
N VAL A 376 8.91 24.69 5.33
CA VAL A 376 7.58 24.85 5.90
C VAL A 376 7.30 23.90 7.06
N ALA A 377 7.91 22.71 7.11
CA ALA A 377 7.82 21.82 8.27
C ALA A 377 8.46 22.46 9.50
N ARG A 378 9.60 23.12 9.33
CA ARG A 378 10.32 23.84 10.40
C ARG A 378 9.59 25.10 10.84
N ALA A 379 9.00 25.85 9.91
CA ALA A 379 8.27 27.09 10.19
C ALA A 379 9.02 28.04 11.16
N GLY A 380 10.34 28.20 10.91
CA GLY A 380 11.24 29.03 11.72
C GLY A 380 12.00 28.29 12.84
N SER A 381 11.65 27.04 13.16
CA SER A 381 12.35 26.23 14.16
C SER A 381 13.65 25.62 13.61
N GLN A 382 14.70 25.62 14.44
CA GLN A 382 15.92 24.85 14.19
C GLN A 382 15.91 23.47 14.87
N ALA A 383 14.87 23.18 15.66
CA ALA A 383 14.75 21.91 16.37
C ALA A 383 14.27 20.78 15.43
N PRO A 384 14.41 19.50 15.85
CA PRO A 384 13.87 18.35 15.11
C PRO A 384 12.37 18.44 14.81
N TYR A 385 11.58 19.06 15.68
CA TYR A 385 10.16 19.32 15.47
C TYR A 385 9.88 20.82 15.56
N TRP A 386 8.83 21.32 14.90
CA TRP A 386 8.50 22.75 14.99
C TRP A 386 8.19 23.19 16.43
N TRP A 387 7.70 22.27 17.27
CA TRP A 387 7.37 22.53 18.68
C TRP A 387 8.53 22.34 19.66
N GLY A 388 9.70 21.87 19.20
CA GLY A 388 10.87 21.69 20.06
C GLY A 388 11.71 20.45 19.78
N LYS A 389 12.57 20.09 20.74
CA LYS A 389 13.56 19.01 20.59
C LYS A 389 13.03 17.62 20.91
N GLU A 390 11.91 17.54 21.63
CA GLU A 390 11.36 16.29 22.12
C GLU A 390 9.99 16.01 21.49
N LEU A 391 9.66 14.72 21.35
CA LEU A 391 8.32 14.31 20.96
C LEU A 391 7.33 14.78 22.02
N LYS A 392 6.22 15.34 21.56
CA LYS A 392 5.16 15.83 22.43
C LYS A 392 3.89 15.02 22.18
N PRO A 393 3.24 14.49 23.24
CA PRO A 393 1.96 13.81 23.11
C PRO A 393 0.95 14.67 22.36
N ASP A 394 0.13 14.03 21.53
CA ASP A 394 -1.00 14.67 20.83
C ASP A 394 -0.57 15.82 19.91
N HIS A 395 0.65 15.76 19.34
CA HIS A 395 1.15 16.72 18.33
C HIS A 395 1.42 16.10 16.97
N ALA A 396 1.31 14.78 16.86
CA ALA A 396 1.59 14.03 15.65
C ALA A 396 0.90 12.66 15.67
N ASN A 397 0.62 12.12 14.48
CA ASN A 397 0.18 10.74 14.31
C ASN A 397 1.40 9.83 14.04
N CYS A 398 1.82 9.05 15.06
CA CYS A 398 2.85 8.01 14.95
C CYS A 398 2.67 6.91 16.02
N GLU A 399 3.51 5.86 16.01
CA GLU A 399 3.41 4.72 16.94
C GLU A 399 3.60 5.14 18.41
N ARG A 400 4.45 6.13 18.70
CA ARG A 400 4.80 6.56 20.07
C ARG A 400 4.62 8.06 20.31
N CYS A 401 3.66 8.68 19.61
CA CYS A 401 3.39 10.12 19.67
C CYS A 401 2.25 10.51 20.63
N GLY A 402 1.70 9.56 21.40
CA GLY A 402 0.57 9.80 22.30
C GLY A 402 0.28 8.60 23.21
N ARG A 403 -0.83 8.65 23.97
CA ARG A 403 -1.21 7.60 24.93
C ARG A 403 -1.56 6.26 24.28
N ASN A 404 -2.05 6.28 23.04
CA ASN A 404 -2.37 5.08 22.26
C ASN A 404 -1.52 5.05 20.97
N PRO A 405 -0.91 3.91 20.62
CA PRO A 405 -0.18 3.80 19.37
C PRO A 405 -1.14 3.96 18.20
N SER A 406 -0.82 4.88 17.29
CA SER A 406 -1.67 5.08 16.12
C SER A 406 -1.35 4.06 15.03
N LEU A 407 -2.32 3.18 14.77
CA LEU A 407 -2.24 2.07 13.81
C LEU A 407 -2.80 2.41 12.43
N ARG A 408 -3.25 3.64 12.22
CA ARG A 408 -3.87 4.12 10.97
C ARG A 408 -3.62 5.61 10.77
N THR A 409 -3.91 6.11 9.57
CA THR A 409 -3.99 7.57 9.35
C THR A 409 -5.00 8.20 10.33
N THR A 410 -5.00 9.51 10.41
CA THR A 410 -6.07 10.31 11.02
C THR A 410 -6.65 11.22 9.94
N PRO A 411 -7.88 11.74 10.09
CA PRO A 411 -8.32 12.87 9.28
C PRO A 411 -7.26 13.97 9.31
N VAL A 412 -7.01 14.62 8.18
CA VAL A 412 -6.07 15.74 8.12
C VAL A 412 -6.52 16.84 9.07
N GLY A 413 -5.57 17.51 9.71
CA GLY A 413 -5.82 18.56 10.69
C GLY A 413 -6.17 18.08 12.10
N SER A 414 -5.91 16.80 12.41
CA SER A 414 -6.21 16.25 13.75
C SER A 414 -5.28 16.74 14.86
N PHE A 415 -4.14 17.33 14.50
CA PHE A 415 -3.12 17.83 15.43
C PHE A 415 -2.92 19.34 15.28
N PRO A 416 -2.29 20.03 16.24
CA PRO A 416 -2.05 21.47 16.14
C PRO A 416 -1.23 21.83 14.89
N PRO A 417 -1.56 22.93 14.19
CA PRO A 417 -0.75 23.42 13.08
C PRO A 417 0.57 24.01 13.58
N ASN A 418 1.57 24.03 12.72
CA ASN A 418 2.80 24.78 12.95
C ASN A 418 2.59 26.30 12.80
N PRO A 419 3.59 27.15 13.09
CA PRO A 419 3.48 28.61 12.97
C PRO A 419 3.12 29.15 11.57
N PHE A 420 3.31 28.36 10.51
CA PHE A 420 2.86 28.70 9.16
C PHE A 420 1.41 28.26 8.88
N GLY A 421 0.71 27.71 9.87
CA GLY A 421 -0.67 27.25 9.73
C GLY A 421 -0.80 25.91 9.01
N LEU A 422 0.28 25.14 8.88
CA LEU A 422 0.31 23.84 8.22
C LEU A 422 0.14 22.71 9.22
N PHE A 423 -0.65 21.73 8.83
CA PHE A 423 -0.99 20.57 9.65
C PHE A 423 -0.22 19.33 9.21
N ASP A 424 -0.05 18.42 10.16
CA ASP A 424 0.45 17.06 9.92
C ASP A 424 1.86 17.00 9.29
N MET A 425 2.64 18.08 9.38
CA MET A 425 4.03 18.13 8.88
C MET A 425 4.96 17.13 9.58
N HIS A 426 4.55 16.56 10.70
CA HIS A 426 5.26 15.53 11.45
C HIS A 426 4.29 14.37 11.72
N GLY A 427 4.33 13.33 10.88
CA GLY A 427 3.54 12.11 11.03
C GLY A 427 2.42 11.97 10.01
N ASN A 428 1.41 11.16 10.36
CA ASN A 428 0.27 10.81 9.52
C ASN A 428 0.68 10.04 8.26
N VAL A 429 1.23 10.66 7.22
CA VAL A 429 1.77 9.96 6.04
C VAL A 429 3.08 10.58 5.57
N TRP A 430 3.98 9.75 5.04
CA TRP A 430 5.13 10.23 4.30
C TRP A 430 4.65 10.96 3.06
N GLU A 431 5.26 12.08 2.74
CA GLU A 431 4.83 12.93 1.64
C GLU A 431 5.87 12.96 0.53
N TRP A 432 5.42 12.63 -0.68
CA TRP A 432 6.24 12.74 -1.89
C TRP A 432 6.69 14.18 -2.15
N THR A 433 7.95 14.35 -2.56
CA THR A 433 8.48 15.62 -3.08
C THR A 433 8.88 15.49 -4.55
N ALA A 434 9.19 16.63 -5.19
CA ALA A 434 9.61 16.65 -6.59
C ALA A 434 11.04 16.09 -6.81
N ASP A 435 11.88 16.09 -5.78
CA ASP A 435 13.33 15.85 -5.88
C ASP A 435 13.68 14.41 -6.22
N CYS A 436 14.69 14.24 -7.07
CA CYS A 436 15.37 12.97 -7.26
C CYS A 436 16.16 12.62 -6.00
N TRP A 437 16.29 11.32 -5.70
CA TRP A 437 17.03 10.91 -4.53
C TRP A 437 18.53 11.17 -4.66
N ASN A 438 19.10 11.75 -3.61
CA ASN A 438 20.54 11.88 -3.39
C ASN A 438 20.84 11.49 -1.93
N GLY A 439 21.77 10.56 -1.74
CA GLY A 439 22.10 10.01 -0.42
C GLY A 439 22.82 10.97 0.53
N THR A 440 23.12 12.20 0.10
CA THR A 440 23.61 13.31 0.92
C THR A 440 23.17 14.64 0.30
N TYR A 441 23.34 15.75 1.02
CA TYR A 441 23.14 17.11 0.48
C TYR A 441 24.38 17.73 -0.18
N ALA A 442 25.46 16.95 -0.39
CA ALA A 442 26.65 17.44 -1.06
C ALA A 442 26.32 17.78 -2.52
N GLY A 443 26.41 19.05 -2.90
CA GLY A 443 26.06 19.54 -4.23
C GLY A 443 24.58 19.84 -4.45
N ALA A 444 23.74 19.85 -3.39
CA ALA A 444 22.33 20.22 -3.55
C ALA A 444 22.17 21.69 -4.00
N PRO A 445 21.04 22.05 -4.64
CA PRO A 445 20.72 23.43 -4.98
C PRO A 445 20.57 24.32 -3.73
N SER A 446 20.87 25.62 -3.84
CA SER A 446 20.79 26.59 -2.73
C SER A 446 19.52 27.43 -2.67
N GLY A 447 18.68 27.35 -3.70
CA GLY A 447 17.34 27.88 -3.64
C GLY A 447 16.30 26.83 -3.22
N GLY A 448 15.03 27.19 -3.41
CA GLY A 448 13.89 26.32 -3.14
C GLY A 448 13.52 25.40 -4.29
N GLU A 449 14.28 25.39 -5.38
CA GLU A 449 14.06 24.49 -6.52
C GLU A 449 14.27 23.02 -6.15
N ALA A 450 13.54 22.13 -6.84
CA ALA A 450 13.73 20.69 -6.68
C ALA A 450 15.08 20.24 -7.25
N TRP A 451 15.75 19.32 -6.57
CA TRP A 451 16.98 18.72 -7.04
C TRP A 451 16.68 17.63 -8.08
N THR A 452 16.85 17.96 -9.36
CA THR A 452 16.46 17.08 -10.48
C THR A 452 17.59 16.22 -11.04
N SER A 453 18.75 16.17 -10.38
CA SER A 453 19.85 15.25 -10.70
C SER A 453 20.04 14.21 -9.60
N GLY A 454 20.63 13.06 -9.91
CA GLY A 454 20.77 11.94 -8.98
C GLY A 454 19.98 10.70 -9.42
N GLU A 455 19.52 9.90 -8.47
CA GLU A 455 18.77 8.66 -8.73
C GLU A 455 17.28 8.94 -8.91
N CYS A 456 16.86 9.43 -10.08
CA CYS A 456 15.48 9.88 -10.30
C CYS A 456 14.40 8.79 -10.38
N GLU A 457 14.79 7.51 -10.44
CA GLU A 457 13.88 6.37 -10.23
C GLU A 457 13.38 6.30 -8.79
N LEU A 458 14.09 6.96 -7.88
CA LEU A 458 13.71 7.20 -6.50
C LEU A 458 13.39 8.68 -6.31
N ARG A 459 12.34 8.97 -5.55
CA ARG A 459 12.00 10.33 -5.13
C ARG A 459 12.05 10.43 -3.62
N ALA A 460 12.44 11.60 -3.13
CA ALA A 460 12.49 11.86 -1.70
C ALA A 460 11.07 11.90 -1.11
N LEU A 461 10.94 11.43 0.13
CA LEU A 461 9.76 11.62 0.96
C LEU A 461 10.14 12.19 2.33
N ARG A 462 9.20 12.93 2.90
CA ARG A 462 9.38 13.69 4.14
C ARG A 462 8.20 13.50 5.10
N GLY A 463 8.38 13.84 6.37
CA GLY A 463 7.29 13.96 7.35
C GLY A 463 7.13 12.82 8.35
N GLY A 464 7.51 11.59 8.01
CA GLY A 464 7.15 10.43 8.84
C GLY A 464 5.72 9.96 8.55
N ALA A 465 5.23 8.96 9.29
CA ALA A 465 3.89 8.41 9.06
C ALA A 465 3.26 7.82 10.34
N TRP A 466 2.02 7.40 10.24
CA TRP A 466 1.38 6.56 11.25
C TRP A 466 2.16 5.23 11.42
N GLY A 467 2.14 4.67 12.63
CA GLY A 467 2.75 3.37 12.93
C GLY A 467 4.27 3.29 12.66
N ILE A 468 5.00 4.39 12.78
CA ILE A 468 6.47 4.41 12.91
C ILE A 468 6.88 5.17 14.16
N ALA A 469 8.14 5.00 14.56
CA ALA A 469 8.69 5.68 15.72
C ALA A 469 8.74 7.20 15.50
N GLY A 470 8.47 7.98 16.54
CA GLY A 470 8.46 9.44 16.44
C GLY A 470 9.80 10.05 16.02
N VAL A 471 10.92 9.34 16.23
CA VAL A 471 12.24 9.76 15.74
C VAL A 471 12.35 9.85 14.22
N ASP A 472 11.46 9.17 13.49
CA ASP A 472 11.37 9.25 12.04
C ASP A 472 10.46 10.39 11.54
N LEU A 473 9.89 11.19 12.45
CA LEU A 473 9.06 12.36 12.12
C LEU A 473 9.86 13.67 12.13
N ARG A 474 11.15 13.64 12.47
CA ARG A 474 11.98 14.86 12.53
C ARG A 474 11.96 15.59 11.19
N ALA A 475 11.95 16.92 11.20
CA ALA A 475 11.96 17.75 9.99
C ALA A 475 13.10 17.39 9.04
N ALA A 476 14.27 17.01 9.58
CA ALA A 476 15.42 16.60 8.78
C ALA A 476 15.31 15.18 8.21
N ARG A 477 14.46 14.28 8.73
CA ARG A 477 14.43 12.85 8.36
C ARG A 477 13.93 12.60 6.94
N ARG A 478 14.79 12.08 6.05
CA ARG A 478 14.48 11.84 4.63
C ARG A 478 14.38 10.34 4.34
N ILE A 479 13.48 9.93 3.46
CA ILE A 479 13.53 8.58 2.89
C ILE A 479 13.39 8.65 1.38
N ALA A 480 13.66 7.55 0.71
CA ALA A 480 13.46 7.40 -0.73
C ALA A 480 12.43 6.31 -1.01
N SER A 481 11.69 6.45 -2.11
CA SER A 481 10.87 5.36 -2.63
C SER A 481 10.78 5.45 -4.15
N LYS A 482 10.50 4.31 -4.79
CA LYS A 482 10.43 4.21 -6.25
C LYS A 482 9.24 4.99 -6.79
N VAL A 483 9.40 5.64 -7.94
CA VAL A 483 8.36 6.49 -8.54
C VAL A 483 7.01 5.80 -8.78
N ASP A 484 7.01 4.46 -8.90
CA ASP A 484 5.83 3.61 -9.11
C ASP A 484 5.34 2.91 -7.82
N ALA A 485 6.07 3.06 -6.71
CA ALA A 485 5.71 2.42 -5.44
C ALA A 485 4.45 3.05 -4.84
N ARG A 486 3.55 2.19 -4.36
CA ARG A 486 2.33 2.58 -3.65
C ARG A 486 2.35 1.98 -2.25
N SER A 487 2.36 2.81 -1.22
CA SER A 487 2.33 2.37 0.18
C SER A 487 1.18 2.99 0.95
N GLY A 488 0.64 2.23 1.91
CA GLY A 488 -0.38 2.75 2.84
C GLY A 488 0.17 3.76 3.86
N LYS A 489 1.48 4.02 3.85
CA LYS A 489 2.16 5.04 4.65
C LYS A 489 2.55 6.27 3.83
N GLN A 490 2.26 6.31 2.53
CA GLN A 490 2.67 7.38 1.62
C GLN A 490 1.44 8.12 1.08
N GLY A 491 1.49 9.44 1.13
CA GLY A 491 0.57 10.38 0.52
C GLY A 491 1.36 11.55 -0.05
N PHE A 492 0.74 12.73 -0.14
CA PHE A 492 1.42 13.94 -0.63
C PHE A 492 0.61 15.18 -0.25
N ARG A 493 1.26 16.33 -0.31
CA ARG A 493 0.61 17.64 -0.41
C ARG A 493 1.04 18.34 -1.68
N VAL A 494 0.24 19.30 -2.12
CA VAL A 494 0.53 20.09 -3.32
C VAL A 494 1.20 21.41 -2.95
N ALA A 495 2.05 21.91 -3.85
CA ALA A 495 2.53 23.28 -3.88
C ALA A 495 1.99 23.97 -5.14
N MET A 496 1.96 25.30 -5.11
CA MET A 496 1.55 26.14 -6.23
C MET A 496 2.54 27.29 -6.40
N THR A 497 3.07 27.43 -7.61
CA THR A 497 3.92 28.57 -7.98
C THR A 497 3.07 29.84 -7.99
N LEU A 498 3.54 30.88 -7.30
CA LEU A 498 2.92 32.21 -7.33
C LEU A 498 3.57 33.08 -8.41
N PRO A 499 2.82 34.00 -9.05
CA PRO A 499 3.34 34.90 -10.08
C PRO A 499 4.52 35.76 -9.63
#